data_AF-A0A7C1ZTE7-F1
#
_entry.id   AF-A0A7C1ZTE7-F1
#
_cell.length_a   1.000
_cell.length_b   1.000
_cell.length_c   1.000
_cell.angle_alpha   90.00
_cell.angle_beta   90.00
_cell.angle_gamma   90.00
#
_symmetry.space_group_name_H-M   'P 1'
#
loop_
_entity.id
_entity.type
_entity.pdbx_description
1 polymer ?
#
loop_
_entity_poly.entity_id
_entity_poly.type
_entity_poly.pdbx_seq_one_letter_code
_entity_poly.pdbx_strand_id
1 'polypeptide(L)'
;LLAEVVSGALIGVAHHKFGNVDFRWRSNHLRVALLLGLSSIIGVVIAVFIAVRLPTTVLETYIGLLILFIGVVMLFTLDKRFRFSWSKILALGVFAAFNKGISGGGYGPLVTGGQLLTGLNGKQAVAITSLAKSLACITGIVSYLILSKGTDWGLAPSLVIGAAVSVPFSAFIVKRMYERSLRVFIGILTIGLGLSILVKIFLF
;
A
#
# COMPACT_ATOMS: atom_id res chain seq x y z
N LEU A 1 -5.63 -6.81 -9.31
CA LEU A 1 -6.68 -6.14 -8.50
C LEU A 1 -7.50 -7.13 -7.67
N LEU A 2 -8.13 -8.14 -8.28
CA LEU A 2 -8.99 -9.09 -7.55
C LEU A 2 -8.25 -9.83 -6.42
N ALA A 3 -7.05 -10.35 -6.69
CA ALA A 3 -6.21 -10.95 -5.65
C ALA A 3 -5.88 -9.99 -4.51
N GLU A 4 -5.70 -8.69 -4.78
CA GLU A 4 -5.43 -7.66 -3.76
C GLU A 4 -6.67 -7.32 -2.92
N VAL A 5 -7.87 -7.39 -3.52
CA VAL A 5 -9.13 -7.23 -2.78
C VAL A 5 -9.31 -8.37 -1.80
N VAL A 6 -9.20 -9.62 -2.28
CA VAL A 6 -9.38 -10.81 -1.46
C VAL A 6 -8.30 -10.90 -0.39
N SER A 7 -7.02 -10.82 -0.77
CA SER A 7 -5.92 -10.88 0.19
C SER A 7 -5.93 -9.71 1.16
N GLY A 8 -6.23 -8.48 0.75
CA GLY A 8 -6.29 -7.32 1.65
C GLY A 8 -7.40 -7.44 2.70
N ALA A 9 -8.58 -7.96 2.31
CA ALA A 9 -9.65 -8.26 3.26
C ALA A 9 -9.24 -9.38 4.25
N LEU A 10 -8.67 -10.47 3.74
CA LEU A 10 -8.18 -11.58 4.56
C LEU A 10 -7.05 -11.13 5.51
N ILE A 11 -6.11 -10.30 5.04
CA ILE A 11 -5.04 -9.70 5.86
C ILE A 11 -5.64 -8.85 6.95
N GLY A 12 -6.67 -8.06 6.65
CA GLY A 12 -7.37 -7.26 7.64
C GLY A 12 -7.96 -8.12 8.77
N VAL A 13 -8.66 -9.20 8.41
CA VAL A 13 -9.23 -10.16 9.38
C VAL A 13 -8.15 -10.88 10.16
N ALA A 14 -7.09 -11.36 9.49
CA ALA A 14 -6.01 -12.09 10.13
C ALA A 14 -5.24 -11.20 11.13
N HIS A 15 -4.84 -10.00 10.73
CA HIS A 15 -4.15 -9.07 11.63
C HIS A 15 -5.04 -8.64 12.80
N HIS A 16 -6.37 -8.54 12.60
CA HIS A 16 -7.30 -8.30 13.69
C HIS A 16 -7.32 -9.47 14.68
N LYS A 17 -7.49 -10.71 14.17
CA LYS A 17 -7.51 -11.94 14.98
C LYS A 17 -6.19 -12.17 15.72
N PHE A 18 -5.06 -11.82 15.10
CA PHE A 18 -3.73 -11.97 15.70
C PHE A 18 -3.37 -10.87 16.71
N GLY A 19 -4.19 -9.82 16.82
CA GLY A 19 -3.96 -8.70 17.73
C GLY A 19 -2.97 -7.65 17.22
N ASN A 20 -2.65 -7.66 15.93
CA ASN A 20 -1.76 -6.66 15.31
C ASN A 20 -2.47 -5.31 15.10
N VAL A 21 -3.80 -5.32 15.00
CA VAL A 21 -4.63 -4.12 14.77
C VAL A 21 -6.04 -4.34 15.33
N ASP A 22 -6.70 -3.27 15.76
CA ASP A 22 -8.11 -3.31 16.13
C ASP A 22 -8.99 -2.75 15.01
N PHE A 23 -9.77 -3.60 14.35
CA PHE A 23 -10.76 -3.21 13.33
C PHE A 23 -12.21 -3.34 13.83
N ARG A 24 -12.44 -3.29 15.15
CA ARG A 24 -13.79 -3.16 15.69
C ARG A 24 -14.47 -1.91 15.15
N TRP A 25 -15.80 -1.98 15.07
CA TRP A 25 -16.63 -0.83 14.75
C TRP A 25 -16.26 0.34 15.67
N ARG A 26 -16.00 1.51 15.07
CA ARG A 26 -15.55 2.76 15.73
C ARG A 26 -14.08 2.82 16.18
N SER A 27 -13.26 1.80 15.91
CA SER A 27 -11.82 1.86 16.18
C SER A 27 -11.11 2.93 15.32
N ASN A 28 -10.05 3.53 15.87
CA ASN A 28 -9.25 4.51 15.13
C ASN A 28 -8.56 3.89 13.92
N HIS A 29 -8.11 2.62 13.99
CA HIS A 29 -7.44 1.96 12.87
C HIS A 29 -8.39 1.68 11.70
N LEU A 30 -9.65 1.30 11.97
CA LEU A 30 -10.66 1.17 10.92
C LEU A 30 -10.96 2.52 10.27
N ARG A 31 -11.08 3.59 11.06
CA ARG A 31 -11.27 4.95 10.53
C ARG A 31 -10.11 5.37 9.64
N VAL A 32 -8.87 5.08 10.01
CA VAL A 32 -7.70 5.36 9.16
C VAL A 32 -7.75 4.53 7.87
N ALA A 33 -8.09 3.24 7.94
CA ALA A 33 -8.20 2.39 6.76
C ALA A 33 -9.26 2.91 5.78
N LEU A 34 -10.43 3.28 6.30
CA LEU A 34 -11.52 3.87 5.51
C LEU A 34 -11.13 5.23 4.94
N LEU A 35 -10.49 6.10 5.73
CA LEU A 35 -10.05 7.41 5.27
C LEU A 35 -9.04 7.28 4.13
N LEU A 36 -8.05 6.40 4.25
CA LEU A 36 -7.08 6.11 3.20
C LEU A 36 -7.75 5.49 1.96
N GLY A 37 -8.65 4.51 2.15
CA GLY A 37 -9.36 3.85 1.06
C GLY A 37 -10.28 4.80 0.28
N LEU A 38 -11.02 5.68 0.98
CA LEU A 38 -11.93 6.64 0.35
C LEU A 38 -11.19 7.79 -0.31
N SER A 39 -10.17 8.35 0.35
CA SER A 39 -9.32 9.38 -0.26
C SER A 39 -8.53 8.87 -1.46
N SER A 40 -8.36 7.55 -1.56
CA SER A 40 -7.72 6.96 -2.73
C SER A 40 -8.51 7.16 -4.02
N ILE A 41 -9.85 7.25 -3.94
CA ILE A 41 -10.70 7.46 -5.11
C ILE A 41 -10.32 8.79 -5.80
N ILE A 42 -10.17 9.85 -5.01
CA ILE A 42 -9.80 11.18 -5.50
C ILE A 42 -8.42 11.14 -6.16
N GLY A 43 -7.43 10.50 -5.51
CA GLY A 43 -6.08 10.38 -6.05
C GLY A 43 -6.04 9.63 -7.38
N VAL A 44 -6.79 8.54 -7.52
CA VAL A 44 -6.87 7.78 -8.78
C VAL A 44 -7.51 8.59 -9.90
N VAL A 45 -8.59 9.34 -9.62
CA VAL A 45 -9.24 10.19 -10.63
C VAL A 45 -8.27 11.24 -11.15
N ILE A 46 -7.56 11.94 -10.26
CA ILE A 46 -6.54 12.93 -10.63
C ILE A 46 -5.42 12.29 -11.45
N ALA A 47 -4.98 11.09 -11.05
CA ALA A 47 -3.95 10.34 -11.74
C ALA A 47 -4.29 10.02 -13.19
N VAL A 48 -5.52 9.56 -13.47
CA VAL A 48 -5.95 9.19 -14.83
C VAL A 48 -5.84 10.37 -15.79
N PHE A 49 -6.18 11.59 -15.37
CA PHE A 49 -6.07 12.78 -16.24
C PHE A 49 -4.62 13.19 -16.52
N ILE A 50 -3.68 12.91 -15.60
CA ILE A 50 -2.28 13.32 -15.70
C ILE A 50 -1.41 12.25 -16.38
N ALA A 51 -1.65 10.97 -16.08
CA ALA A 51 -0.87 9.84 -16.61
C ALA A 51 -0.81 9.82 -18.14
N VAL A 52 -1.89 10.27 -18.80
CA VAL A 52 -2.00 10.29 -20.28
C VAL A 52 -1.02 11.27 -20.94
N ARG A 53 -0.45 12.22 -20.18
CA ARG A 53 0.40 13.29 -20.73
C ARG A 53 1.90 13.11 -20.47
N LEU A 54 2.31 12.09 -19.72
CA LEU A 54 3.70 11.92 -19.29
C LEU A 54 4.33 10.65 -19.89
N PRO A 55 5.61 10.72 -20.32
CA PRO A 55 6.34 9.54 -20.75
C PRO A 55 6.55 8.58 -19.56
N THR A 56 6.35 7.29 -19.82
CA THR A 56 6.43 6.21 -18.83
C THR A 56 7.79 6.17 -18.11
N THR A 57 8.88 6.45 -18.81
CA THR A 57 10.24 6.47 -18.24
C THR A 57 10.38 7.50 -17.12
N VAL A 58 9.90 8.73 -17.32
CA VAL A 58 9.96 9.81 -16.30
C VAL A 58 9.18 9.41 -15.06
N LEU A 59 8.05 8.75 -15.29
CA LEU A 59 7.13 8.33 -14.24
C LEU A 59 7.69 7.20 -13.37
N GLU A 60 8.21 6.16 -14.00
CA GLU A 60 8.86 5.05 -13.29
C GLU A 60 10.10 5.53 -12.55
N THR A 61 10.86 6.49 -13.12
CA THR A 61 12.03 7.10 -12.48
C THR A 61 11.64 7.87 -11.23
N TYR A 62 10.62 8.74 -11.34
CA TYR A 62 10.08 9.49 -10.21
C TYR A 62 9.65 8.56 -9.07
N ILE A 63 8.97 7.46 -9.38
CA ILE A 63 8.45 6.52 -8.38
C ILE A 63 9.55 5.67 -7.77
N GLY A 64 10.51 5.22 -8.57
CA GLY A 64 11.71 4.54 -8.07
C GLY A 64 12.44 5.40 -7.04
N LEU A 65 12.68 6.68 -7.37
CA LEU A 65 13.31 7.64 -6.45
C LEU A 65 12.47 7.90 -5.20
N LEU A 66 11.15 8.06 -5.34
CA LEU A 66 10.25 8.32 -4.22
C LEU A 66 10.14 7.13 -3.27
N ILE A 67 10.03 5.90 -3.79
CA ILE A 67 10.02 4.68 -2.97
C ILE A 67 11.37 4.53 -2.27
N LEU A 68 12.49 4.71 -2.99
CA LEU A 68 13.84 4.67 -2.43
C LEU A 68 13.97 5.67 -1.28
N PHE A 69 13.57 6.93 -1.52
CA PHE A 69 13.62 7.99 -0.51
C PHE A 69 12.82 7.63 0.73
N ILE A 70 11.60 7.10 0.57
CA ILE A 70 10.76 6.69 1.72
C ILE A 70 11.39 5.54 2.50
N GLY A 71 12.00 4.58 1.80
CA GLY A 71 12.74 3.48 2.42
C GLY A 71 13.91 3.99 3.27
N VAL A 72 14.69 4.93 2.73
CA VAL A 72 15.79 5.59 3.43
C VAL A 72 15.27 6.37 4.66
N VAL A 73 14.23 7.17 4.49
CA VAL A 73 13.62 7.94 5.58
C VAL A 73 13.08 7.03 6.69
N MET A 74 12.48 5.88 6.34
CA MET A 74 12.02 4.89 7.34
C MET A 74 13.17 4.36 8.20
N LEU A 75 14.35 4.12 7.62
CA LEU A 75 15.53 3.66 8.38
C LEU A 75 16.11 4.78 9.26
N PHE A 76 16.11 6.04 8.79
CA PHE A 76 16.57 7.17 9.61
C PHE A 76 15.59 7.58 10.72
N THR A 77 14.35 7.13 10.66
CA THR A 77 13.29 7.51 11.62
C THR A 77 12.89 6.38 12.57
N LEU A 78 13.70 5.31 12.65
CA LEU A 78 13.44 4.15 13.50
C LEU A 78 13.17 4.50 14.97
N ASP A 79 13.95 5.43 15.53
CA ASP A 79 13.86 5.82 16.94
C ASP A 79 13.00 7.08 17.17
N LYS A 80 12.42 7.65 16.10
CA LYS A 80 11.57 8.85 16.20
C LYS A 80 10.12 8.47 16.45
N ARG A 81 9.46 9.20 17.36
CA ARG A 81 8.01 9.11 17.59
C ARG A 81 7.34 10.35 17.03
N PHE A 82 6.48 10.16 16.04
CA PHE A 82 5.71 11.25 15.44
C PHE A 82 4.33 11.36 16.11
N ARG A 83 3.79 12.57 16.14
CA ARG A 83 2.42 12.81 16.63
C ARG A 83 1.42 12.51 15.53
N PHE A 84 0.35 11.81 15.91
CA PHE A 84 -0.76 11.47 15.04
C PHE A 84 -1.48 12.71 14.51
N SER A 85 -1.78 12.71 13.21
CA SER A 85 -2.49 13.79 12.54
C SER A 85 -3.40 13.25 11.44
N TRP A 86 -4.70 13.53 11.56
CA TRP A 86 -5.72 13.15 10.57
C TRP A 86 -5.48 13.80 9.21
N SER A 87 -5.08 15.08 9.18
CA SER A 87 -4.81 15.81 7.93
C SER A 87 -3.65 15.19 7.14
N LYS A 88 -2.59 14.72 7.84
CA LYS A 88 -1.47 14.03 7.19
C LYS A 88 -1.89 12.69 6.59
N ILE A 89 -2.79 11.96 7.26
CA ILE A 89 -3.32 10.69 6.74
C ILE A 89 -4.20 10.91 5.51
N LEU A 90 -5.05 11.95 5.53
CA LEU A 90 -5.87 12.29 4.37
C LEU A 90 -4.98 12.66 3.16
N ALA A 91 -3.99 13.53 3.37
CA ALA A 91 -3.03 13.91 2.33
C ALA A 91 -2.25 12.69 1.81
N LEU A 92 -1.82 11.80 2.72
CA LEU A 92 -1.15 10.56 2.39
C LEU A 92 -2.00 9.67 1.49
N GLY A 93 -3.29 9.51 1.78
CA GLY A 93 -4.18 8.67 0.99
C GLY A 93 -4.38 9.18 -0.43
N VAL A 94 -4.59 10.49 -0.60
CA VAL A 94 -4.69 11.12 -1.92
C VAL A 94 -3.37 10.95 -2.69
N PHE A 95 -2.23 11.27 -2.06
CA PHE A 95 -0.92 11.21 -2.71
C PHE A 95 -0.52 9.76 -3.06
N ALA A 96 -0.82 8.80 -2.18
CA ALA A 96 -0.60 7.38 -2.42
C ALA A 96 -1.38 6.85 -3.60
N ALA A 97 -2.66 7.18 -3.66
CA ALA A 97 -3.51 6.69 -4.72
C ALA A 97 -3.26 7.39 -6.05
N PHE A 98 -2.83 8.65 -6.02
CA PHE A 98 -2.29 9.33 -7.19
C PHE A 98 -1.08 8.57 -7.76
N ASN A 99 -0.09 8.25 -6.92
CA ASN A 99 1.07 7.46 -7.34
C ASN A 99 0.65 6.07 -7.88
N LYS A 100 -0.31 5.40 -7.22
CA LYS A 100 -0.85 4.12 -7.69
C LYS A 100 -1.58 4.25 -9.03
N GLY A 101 -2.39 5.28 -9.21
CA GLY A 101 -3.18 5.47 -10.43
C GLY A 101 -2.30 5.74 -11.64
N ILE A 102 -1.17 6.42 -11.44
CA ILE A 102 -0.28 6.76 -12.53
C ILE A 102 0.66 5.59 -12.92
N SER A 103 1.22 4.85 -11.95
CA SER A 103 2.20 3.78 -12.22
C SER A 103 1.74 2.36 -11.98
N GLY A 104 0.60 2.17 -11.32
CA GLY A 104 0.16 0.88 -10.81
C GLY A 104 0.92 0.40 -9.56
N GLY A 105 2.06 1.02 -9.20
CA GLY A 105 2.98 0.61 -8.13
C GLY A 105 3.10 1.59 -6.94
N GLY A 106 3.99 1.29 -6.00
CA GLY A 106 4.42 2.22 -4.93
C GLY A 106 3.46 2.50 -3.77
N TYR A 107 2.16 2.21 -3.91
CA TYR A 107 1.15 2.46 -2.87
C TYR A 107 1.51 1.85 -1.50
N GLY A 108 1.96 0.59 -1.49
CA GLY A 108 2.23 -0.14 -0.25
C GLY A 108 3.32 0.51 0.61
N PRO A 109 4.55 0.67 0.07
CA PRO A 109 5.63 1.35 0.79
C PRO A 109 5.29 2.80 1.14
N LEU A 110 4.62 3.53 0.25
CA LEU A 110 4.29 4.93 0.49
C LEU A 110 3.26 5.09 1.62
N VAL A 111 2.18 4.32 1.62
CA VAL A 111 1.18 4.38 2.71
C VAL A 111 1.74 3.82 4.00
N THR A 112 2.45 2.70 3.97
CA THR A 112 3.02 2.09 5.19
C THR A 112 4.07 3.02 5.81
N GLY A 113 4.99 3.54 5.00
CA GLY A 113 6.03 4.49 5.43
C GLY A 113 5.45 5.82 5.87
N GLY A 114 4.48 6.36 5.12
CA GLY A 114 3.76 7.56 5.52
C GLY A 114 3.04 7.38 6.85
N GLN A 115 2.39 6.24 7.08
CA GLN A 115 1.71 5.93 8.34
C GLN A 115 2.69 5.90 9.53
N LEU A 116 3.86 5.28 9.35
CA LEU A 116 4.96 5.31 10.32
C LEU A 116 5.38 6.75 10.66
N LEU A 117 5.49 7.61 9.63
CA LEU A 117 5.81 9.04 9.78
C LEU A 117 4.66 9.87 10.36
N THR A 118 3.43 9.35 10.35
CA THR A 118 2.28 9.94 11.06
C THR A 118 2.10 9.39 12.48
N GLY A 119 2.99 8.51 12.96
CA GLY A 119 2.95 8.03 14.34
C GLY A 119 2.15 6.76 14.58
N LEU A 120 1.78 6.01 13.53
CA LEU A 120 1.24 4.66 13.66
C LEU A 120 2.37 3.64 13.81
N ASN A 121 2.10 2.56 14.55
CA ASN A 121 3.06 1.46 14.70
C ASN A 121 3.19 0.66 13.40
N GLY A 122 4.32 -0.04 13.20
CA GLY A 122 4.60 -0.77 11.96
C GLY A 122 3.60 -1.89 11.71
N LYS A 123 3.26 -2.66 12.75
CA LYS A 123 2.26 -3.74 12.66
C LYS A 123 0.88 -3.23 12.24
N GLN A 124 0.48 -2.08 12.78
CA GLN A 124 -0.78 -1.43 12.48
C GLN A 124 -0.76 -0.86 11.05
N ALA A 125 0.32 -0.18 10.67
CA ALA A 125 0.46 0.41 9.34
C ALA A 125 0.36 -0.63 8.22
N VAL A 126 1.01 -1.79 8.36
CA VAL A 126 0.94 -2.88 7.38
C VAL A 126 -0.51 -3.39 7.22
N ALA A 127 -1.20 -3.61 8.34
CA ALA A 127 -2.58 -4.10 8.31
C ALA A 127 -3.56 -3.07 7.73
N ILE A 128 -3.45 -1.81 8.17
CA ILE A 128 -4.30 -0.71 7.71
C ILE A 128 -4.07 -0.45 6.23
N THR A 129 -2.81 -0.44 5.78
CA THR A 129 -2.46 -0.26 4.36
C THR A 129 -3.08 -1.36 3.50
N SER A 130 -3.03 -2.61 3.96
CA SER A 130 -3.57 -3.75 3.21
C SER A 130 -5.10 -3.67 3.06
N LEU A 131 -5.79 -3.27 4.14
CA LEU A 131 -7.24 -3.06 4.11
C LEU A 131 -7.62 -1.82 3.28
N ALA A 132 -6.88 -0.71 3.38
CA ALA A 132 -7.12 0.46 2.56
C ALA A 132 -6.91 0.17 1.07
N LYS A 133 -5.87 -0.64 0.76
CA LYS A 133 -5.55 -1.07 -0.60
C LYS A 133 -6.67 -1.92 -1.21
N SER A 134 -7.28 -2.84 -0.44
CA SER A 134 -8.42 -3.62 -0.97
C SER A 134 -9.59 -2.72 -1.35
N LEU A 135 -9.91 -1.69 -0.54
CA LEU A 135 -10.95 -0.71 -0.86
C LEU A 135 -10.66 0.05 -2.16
N ALA A 136 -9.43 0.57 -2.33
CA ALA A 136 -9.02 1.24 -3.56
C ALA A 136 -9.05 0.29 -4.78
N CYS A 137 -8.71 -0.98 -4.58
CA CYS A 137 -8.75 -1.99 -5.64
C CYS A 137 -10.17 -2.36 -6.06
N ILE A 138 -11.16 -2.33 -5.17
CA ILE A 138 -12.58 -2.50 -5.52
C ILE A 138 -12.98 -1.43 -6.53
N THR A 139 -12.62 -0.17 -6.27
CA THR A 139 -12.88 0.94 -7.21
C THR A 139 -12.22 0.69 -8.55
N GLY A 140 -10.96 0.25 -8.56
CA GLY A 140 -10.24 -0.12 -9.79
C GLY A 140 -10.89 -1.26 -10.57
N ILE A 141 -11.44 -2.28 -9.91
CA ILE A 141 -12.16 -3.38 -10.57
C ILE A 141 -13.44 -2.87 -11.22
N VAL A 142 -14.23 -2.06 -10.50
CA VAL A 142 -15.47 -1.48 -11.04
C VAL A 142 -15.17 -0.62 -12.27
N SER A 143 -14.18 0.26 -12.19
CA SER A 143 -13.75 1.06 -13.35
C SER A 143 -13.28 0.17 -14.51
N TYR A 144 -12.48 -0.87 -14.24
CA TYR A 144 -12.00 -1.77 -15.28
C TYR A 144 -13.14 -2.52 -15.99
N LEU A 145 -14.14 -3.02 -15.25
CA LEU A 145 -15.29 -3.73 -15.81
C LEU A 145 -16.17 -2.84 -16.69
N ILE A 146 -16.26 -1.54 -16.39
CA ILE A 146 -17.04 -0.58 -17.19
C ILE A 146 -16.30 -0.22 -18.49
N LEU A 147 -14.97 -0.04 -18.42
CA LEU A 147 -14.18 0.42 -19.57
C LEU A 147 -13.65 -0.71 -20.48
N SER A 148 -13.44 -1.91 -19.96
CA SER A 148 -12.81 -3.00 -20.72
C SER A 148 -13.84 -3.91 -21.40
N LYS A 149 -13.60 -4.24 -22.68
CA LYS A 149 -14.45 -5.14 -23.49
C LYS A 149 -14.05 -6.63 -23.43
N GLY A 150 -13.05 -6.98 -22.62
CA GLY A 150 -12.58 -8.36 -22.47
C GLY A 150 -11.75 -8.53 -21.21
N THR A 151 -11.93 -9.64 -20.51
CA THR A 151 -11.15 -9.98 -19.32
C THR A 151 -10.69 -11.42 -19.41
N ASP A 152 -9.37 -11.62 -19.41
CA ASP A 152 -8.79 -12.95 -19.24
C ASP A 152 -8.82 -13.30 -17.75
N TRP A 153 -9.72 -14.21 -17.40
CA TRP A 153 -9.90 -14.69 -16.03
C TRP A 153 -8.98 -15.86 -15.69
N GLY A 154 -8.18 -16.37 -16.63
CA GLY A 154 -7.37 -17.57 -16.44
C GLY A 154 -6.37 -17.48 -15.29
N LEU A 155 -5.74 -16.31 -15.10
CA LEU A 155 -4.76 -16.08 -14.05
C LEU A 155 -5.36 -15.65 -12.71
N ALA A 156 -6.63 -15.25 -12.67
CA ALA A 156 -7.23 -14.71 -11.45
C ALA A 156 -7.30 -15.74 -10.30
N PRO A 157 -7.76 -16.99 -10.51
CA PRO A 157 -7.85 -17.98 -9.43
C PRO A 157 -6.50 -18.34 -8.83
N SER A 158 -5.46 -18.55 -9.64
CA SER A 158 -4.13 -18.93 -9.17
C SER A 158 -3.50 -17.82 -8.31
N LEU A 159 -3.64 -16.56 -8.74
CA LEU A 159 -3.19 -15.41 -7.97
C LEU A 159 -3.96 -15.23 -6.66
N VAL A 160 -5.28 -15.45 -6.67
CA VAL A 160 -6.11 -15.34 -5.46
C VAL A 160 -5.74 -16.41 -4.45
N ILE A 161 -5.61 -17.67 -4.88
CA ILE A 161 -5.28 -18.79 -4.00
C ILE A 161 -3.89 -18.57 -3.39
N GLY A 162 -2.88 -18.26 -4.21
CA GLY A 162 -1.52 -17.99 -3.72
C GLY A 162 -1.49 -16.83 -2.72
N ALA A 163 -2.20 -15.74 -3.03
CA ALA A 163 -2.29 -14.60 -2.13
C ALA A 163 -3.02 -14.97 -0.82
N ALA A 164 -4.15 -15.67 -0.88
CA ALA A 164 -4.94 -16.09 0.28
C ALA A 164 -4.15 -17.02 1.22
N VAL A 165 -3.42 -18.00 0.66
CA VAL A 165 -2.58 -18.93 1.43
C VAL A 165 -1.45 -18.19 2.14
N SER A 166 -0.88 -17.14 1.54
CA SER A 166 0.20 -16.34 2.16
C SER A 166 -0.24 -15.50 3.36
N VAL A 167 -1.53 -15.19 3.48
CA VAL A 167 -2.09 -14.30 4.52
C VAL A 167 -1.83 -14.77 5.96
N PRO A 168 -2.20 -16.00 6.37
CA PRO A 168 -1.99 -16.43 7.75
C PRO A 168 -0.51 -16.42 8.15
N PHE A 169 0.39 -16.82 7.25
CA PHE A 169 1.82 -16.83 7.50
C PHE A 169 2.37 -15.41 7.67
N SER A 170 2.03 -14.49 6.75
CA SER A 170 2.47 -13.10 6.85
C SER A 170 1.96 -12.40 8.12
N ALA A 171 0.68 -12.57 8.45
CA ALA A 171 0.10 -11.98 9.65
C ALA A 171 0.72 -12.52 10.96
N PHE A 172 1.04 -13.82 10.98
CA PHE A 172 1.69 -14.47 12.11
C PHE A 172 3.15 -14.01 12.28
N ILE A 173 3.92 -13.91 11.18
CA ILE A 173 5.29 -13.40 11.22
C ILE A 173 5.30 -11.96 11.75
N VAL A 174 4.44 -11.09 11.20
CA VAL A 174 4.33 -9.69 11.66
C VAL A 174 3.96 -9.60 13.13
N LYS A 175 3.12 -10.52 13.64
CA LYS A 175 2.80 -10.59 15.07
C LYS A 175 4.05 -10.84 15.92
N ARG A 176 4.89 -11.80 15.54
CA ARG A 176 6.09 -12.21 16.29
C ARG A 176 7.26 -11.23 16.17
N MET A 177 7.31 -10.41 15.12
CA MET A 177 8.40 -9.46 14.94
C MET A 177 8.33 -8.31 15.95
N TYR A 178 9.50 -7.85 16.42
CA TYR A 178 9.61 -6.60 17.17
C TYR A 178 9.38 -5.40 16.26
N GLU A 179 8.79 -4.33 16.79
CA GLU A 179 8.46 -3.12 16.00
C GLU A 179 9.68 -2.53 15.29
N ARG A 180 10.84 -2.48 15.96
CA ARG A 180 12.08 -2.00 15.35
C ARG A 180 12.52 -2.88 14.19
N SER A 181 12.56 -4.20 14.40
CA SER A 181 12.93 -5.17 13.35
C SER A 181 11.98 -5.14 12.16
N LEU A 182 10.67 -4.98 12.41
CA LEU A 182 9.67 -4.87 11.36
C LEU A 182 9.88 -3.59 10.53
N ARG A 183 10.14 -2.45 11.17
CA ARG A 183 10.43 -1.20 10.44
C ARG A 183 11.71 -1.30 9.61
N VAL A 184 12.77 -1.89 10.17
CA VAL A 184 14.03 -2.14 9.44
C VAL A 184 13.76 -3.01 8.22
N PHE A 185 13.00 -4.10 8.39
CA PHE A 185 12.65 -5.01 7.32
C PHE A 185 11.84 -4.31 6.21
N ILE A 186 10.80 -3.54 6.57
CA ILE A 186 10.02 -2.74 5.62
C ILE A 186 10.90 -1.72 4.91
N GLY A 187 11.78 -1.03 5.63
CA GLY A 187 12.71 -0.04 5.08
C GLY A 187 13.66 -0.64 4.04
N ILE A 188 14.32 -1.76 4.37
CA ILE A 188 15.24 -2.45 3.46
C ILE A 188 14.51 -2.96 2.23
N LEU A 189 13.35 -3.62 2.39
CA LEU A 189 12.55 -4.08 1.25
C LEU A 189 12.10 -2.90 0.37
N THR A 190 11.74 -1.78 0.98
CA THR A 190 11.33 -0.58 0.25
C THR A 190 12.49 0.01 -0.55
N ILE A 191 13.69 0.10 0.03
CA ILE A 191 14.90 0.53 -0.71
C ILE A 191 15.18 -0.43 -1.86
N GLY A 192 15.12 -1.74 -1.62
CA GLY A 192 15.30 -2.75 -2.65
C GLY A 192 14.31 -2.61 -3.81
N LEU A 193 13.03 -2.41 -3.51
CA LEU A 193 12.00 -2.15 -4.53
C LEU A 193 12.28 -0.88 -5.33
N GLY A 194 12.68 0.21 -4.66
CA GLY A 194 13.06 1.46 -5.33
C GLY A 194 14.26 1.29 -6.26
N LEU A 195 15.32 0.62 -5.79
CA LEU A 195 16.49 0.29 -6.59
C LEU A 195 16.15 -0.61 -7.77
N SER A 196 15.34 -1.65 -7.58
CA SER A 196 14.92 -2.54 -8.67
C SER A 196 14.18 -1.80 -9.78
N ILE A 197 13.31 -0.85 -9.43
CA ILE A 197 12.61 -0.01 -10.41
C ILE A 197 13.63 0.82 -11.20
N LEU A 198 14.56 1.49 -10.52
CA LEU A 198 15.58 2.32 -11.16
C LEU A 198 16.51 1.50 -12.06
N VAL A 199 17.00 0.36 -11.58
CA VAL A 199 17.88 -0.53 -12.35
C VAL A 199 17.18 -1.05 -13.59
N LYS A 200 15.89 -1.41 -13.50
CA LYS A 200 15.12 -1.87 -14.66
C LYS A 200 15.06 -0.82 -15.77
N ILE A 201 14.95 0.46 -15.41
CA ILE A 201 14.93 1.60 -16.35
C ILE A 201 16.31 1.84 -16.98
N PHE A 202 17.40 1.59 -16.25
CA PHE A 202 18.75 1.76 -16.79
C PHE A 202 19.20 0.58 -17.68
N LEU A 203 18.64 -0.61 -17.49
CA LEU A 203 19.00 -1.82 -18.24
C LEU A 203 18.15 -2.07 -19.48
N PHE A 204 16.94 -1.50 -19.56
CA PHE A 204 15.97 -1.67 -20.65
C PHE A 204 15.40 -0.33 -21.10
#